data_AF-A0A9D9HAY5-F1
#
_entry.id   AF-A0A9D9HAY5-F1
#
_cell.length_a   1.000
_cell.length_b   1.000
_cell.length_c   1.000
_cell.angle_alpha   90.00
_cell.angle_beta   90.00
_cell.angle_gamma   90.00
#
_symmetry.space_group_name_H-M   'P 1'
#
loop_
_entity.id
_entity.type
_entity.pdbx_description
1 polymer ?
#
loop_
_entity_poly.entity_id
_entity_poly.type
_entity_poly.pdbx_seq_one_letter_code
_entity_poly.pdbx_strand_id
1 'polypeptide(L)'
;MKTIIALIISALLVACQDPSVPNALAMLAGGDRRLPTLVSRRSLDMDSMVLTFDQEVHVMDCTVDGVDAEVGRPDGQSVVIHSPVRLDVSVASEVFIRVRDARWNSAAFRLQMFGLNARIPELVINEFSSKGTETQPDRIELEVHSSGNLEGLCLMDGTKGNERHSLVLGDIEVERGDYVVVYWDSVPDEAVTRNPDGSRIFHIAGGSDEGLASNNGAFVIYPTASGDGDVIDCLVYTNGEATTWSGFGSAAVEASYKELTASFDWMGEAFNSRNATSTRTVSRRPDRDTDSAGDFYITVTRGETFGRMNTSAEYYPED
;
A
#
# COMPACT_ATOMS: atom_id res chain seq x y z
N MET A 1 -59.47 6.78 -57.20
CA MET A 1 -59.62 6.81 -55.73
C MET A 1 -58.88 5.67 -55.00
N LYS A 2 -57.84 5.07 -55.59
CA LYS A 2 -56.99 4.03 -54.95
C LYS A 2 -55.52 4.44 -54.78
N THR A 3 -55.14 5.60 -55.31
CA THR A 3 -53.75 6.08 -55.35
C THR A 3 -53.40 7.08 -54.24
N ILE A 4 -54.39 7.60 -53.51
CA ILE A 4 -54.19 8.62 -52.45
C ILE A 4 -53.99 7.98 -51.07
N ILE A 5 -54.40 6.72 -50.88
CA ILE A 5 -54.28 6.02 -49.58
C ILE A 5 -52.85 5.46 -49.36
N ALA A 6 -52.09 5.22 -50.43
CA ALA A 6 -50.71 4.71 -50.30
C ALA A 6 -49.70 5.77 -49.82
N LEU A 7 -49.96 7.07 -50.04
CA LEU A 7 -49.02 8.13 -49.67
C LEU A 7 -49.11 8.52 -48.18
N ILE A 8 -50.23 8.22 -47.51
CA ILE A 8 -50.45 8.56 -46.10
C ILE A 8 -49.84 7.50 -45.16
N ILE A 9 -49.72 6.25 -45.62
CA ILE A 9 -49.12 5.16 -44.82
C ILE A 9 -47.59 5.23 -44.82
N SER A 10 -46.96 5.76 -45.88
CA SER A 10 -45.50 5.98 -45.88
C SER A 10 -45.05 7.19 -45.04
N ALA A 11 -45.95 8.13 -44.72
CA ALA A 11 -45.64 9.29 -43.88
C ALA A 11 -45.80 9.01 -42.36
N LEU A 12 -46.42 7.89 -41.98
CA LEU A 12 -46.64 7.50 -40.57
C LEU A 12 -45.55 6.59 -39.99
N LEU A 13 -44.55 6.19 -40.79
CA LEU A 13 -43.35 5.47 -40.33
C LEU A 13 -42.18 6.40 -39.95
N VAL A 14 -42.39 7.72 -39.97
CA VAL A 14 -41.45 8.73 -39.45
C VAL A 14 -41.84 9.18 -38.03
N ALA A 15 -42.63 8.37 -37.32
CA ALA A 15 -42.96 8.61 -35.93
C ALA A 15 -41.93 7.93 -35.01
N CYS A 16 -41.23 8.76 -34.23
CA CYS A 16 -40.46 8.40 -33.04
C CYS A 16 -39.18 7.57 -33.25
N GLN A 17 -38.21 8.12 -33.98
CA GLN A 17 -36.83 7.94 -33.52
C GLN A 17 -36.58 8.99 -32.45
N ASP A 18 -36.82 8.59 -31.20
CA ASP A 18 -36.30 9.31 -30.06
C ASP A 18 -34.76 9.33 -30.21
N PRO A 19 -34.12 10.51 -30.35
CA PRO A 19 -32.66 10.58 -30.51
C PRO A 19 -31.92 10.11 -29.25
N SER A 20 -32.63 9.81 -28.16
CA SER A 20 -32.06 9.28 -26.91
C SER A 20 -31.85 7.78 -26.86
N VAL A 21 -32.30 7.00 -27.87
CA VAL A 21 -32.04 5.56 -27.95
C VAL A 21 -30.98 5.29 -29.03
N PRO A 22 -29.73 4.96 -28.65
CA PRO A 22 -28.72 4.54 -29.61
C PRO A 22 -29.29 3.38 -30.42
N ASN A 23 -29.28 3.55 -31.74
CA ASN A 23 -29.73 2.56 -32.70
C ASN A 23 -29.06 1.21 -32.35
N ALA A 24 -29.84 0.21 -31.92
CA ALA A 24 -29.30 -1.08 -31.46
C ALA A 24 -28.39 -1.75 -32.51
N LEU A 25 -28.60 -1.42 -33.80
CA LEU A 25 -27.70 -1.80 -34.88
C LEU A 25 -26.31 -1.16 -34.79
N ALA A 26 -26.16 0.08 -34.30
CA ALA A 26 -24.86 0.72 -34.10
C ALA A 26 -24.01 0.03 -33.01
N MET A 27 -24.66 -0.56 -31.99
CA MET A 27 -23.97 -1.40 -30.99
C MET A 27 -23.48 -2.73 -31.60
N LEU A 28 -24.21 -3.28 -32.58
CA LEU A 28 -23.87 -4.52 -33.26
C LEU A 28 -22.88 -4.34 -34.43
N ALA A 29 -22.85 -3.16 -35.06
CA ALA A 29 -22.11 -2.87 -36.29
C ALA A 29 -20.62 -2.53 -36.13
N GLY A 30 -19.99 -2.83 -34.99
CA GLY A 30 -18.54 -2.68 -34.82
C GLY A 30 -18.06 -1.34 -34.27
N GLY A 31 -18.90 -0.64 -33.49
CA GLY A 31 -18.42 0.47 -32.64
C GLY A 31 -17.43 -0.01 -31.57
N ASP A 32 -16.57 0.88 -31.07
CA ASP A 32 -15.68 0.61 -29.94
C ASP A 32 -16.48 0.08 -28.74
N ARG A 33 -16.15 -1.15 -28.33
CA ARG A 33 -16.77 -1.89 -27.22
C ARG A 33 -15.90 -1.92 -25.98
N ARG A 34 -14.80 -1.17 -25.97
CA ARG A 34 -13.93 -1.09 -24.79
C ARG A 34 -14.69 -0.33 -23.71
N LEU A 35 -14.77 -0.96 -22.54
CA LEU A 35 -15.33 -0.35 -21.36
C LEU A 35 -14.34 0.69 -20.83
N PRO A 36 -14.81 1.77 -20.19
CA PRO A 36 -13.93 2.62 -19.40
C PRO A 36 -13.11 1.77 -18.43
N THR A 37 -11.81 1.97 -18.41
CA THR A 37 -10.89 1.28 -17.51
C THR A 37 -10.37 2.27 -16.50
N LEU A 38 -10.47 1.91 -15.21
CA LEU A 38 -9.83 2.68 -14.14
C LEU A 38 -8.31 2.50 -14.24
N VAL A 39 -7.59 3.59 -14.46
CA VAL A 39 -6.13 3.63 -14.59
C VAL A 39 -5.48 3.83 -13.24
N SER A 40 -6.00 4.76 -12.44
CA SER A 40 -5.46 5.05 -11.12
C SER A 40 -6.51 5.61 -10.17
N ARG A 41 -6.19 5.54 -8.87
CA ARG A 41 -6.96 6.17 -7.80
C ARG A 41 -5.99 6.76 -6.78
N ARG A 42 -6.34 7.88 -6.15
CA ARG A 42 -5.51 8.52 -5.13
C ARG A 42 -6.35 9.40 -4.21
N SER A 43 -6.19 9.25 -2.89
CA SER A 43 -6.75 10.20 -1.92
C SER A 43 -6.06 11.55 -2.07
N LEU A 44 -6.84 12.62 -2.11
CA LEU A 44 -6.31 14.00 -2.21
C LEU A 44 -6.19 14.64 -0.83
N ASP A 45 -7.11 14.33 0.08
CA ASP A 45 -7.19 14.87 1.43
C ASP A 45 -8.07 13.96 2.32
N MET A 46 -8.69 14.53 3.35
CA MET A 46 -9.54 13.82 4.33
C MET A 46 -10.99 13.63 3.87
N ASP A 47 -11.37 14.15 2.71
CA ASP A 47 -12.74 14.04 2.20
C ASP A 47 -12.82 13.73 0.70
N SER A 48 -11.71 13.71 -0.03
CA SER A 48 -11.74 13.55 -1.48
C SER A 48 -10.71 12.58 -2.05
N MET A 49 -11.09 11.95 -3.16
CA MET A 49 -10.30 10.99 -3.91
C MET A 49 -10.47 11.27 -5.40
N VAL A 50 -9.37 11.20 -6.14
CA VAL A 50 -9.39 11.25 -7.60
C VAL A 50 -9.31 9.85 -8.19
N LEU A 51 -10.15 9.58 -9.18
CA LEU A 51 -10.10 8.42 -10.06
C LEU A 51 -9.72 8.89 -11.46
N THR A 52 -8.76 8.23 -12.10
CA THR A 52 -8.36 8.50 -13.48
C THR A 52 -8.76 7.35 -14.37
N PHE A 53 -9.43 7.63 -15.48
CA PHE A 53 -9.84 6.63 -16.48
C PHE A 53 -8.99 6.74 -17.76
N ASP A 54 -8.94 5.67 -18.53
CA ASP A 54 -8.21 5.62 -19.82
C ASP A 54 -8.89 6.42 -20.94
N GLN A 55 -10.10 6.92 -20.68
CA GLN A 55 -10.91 7.70 -21.60
C GLN A 55 -11.88 8.60 -20.83
N GLU A 56 -12.52 9.54 -21.54
CA GLU A 56 -13.49 10.44 -20.94
C GLU A 56 -14.73 9.69 -20.44
N VAL A 57 -15.20 10.05 -19.25
CA VAL A 57 -16.33 9.41 -18.59
C VAL A 57 -17.36 10.38 -18.04
N HIS A 58 -18.62 9.95 -18.12
CA HIS A 58 -19.76 10.53 -17.43
C HIS A 58 -20.12 9.67 -16.23
N VAL A 59 -20.13 10.28 -15.04
CA VAL A 59 -20.56 9.61 -13.81
C VAL A 59 -22.08 9.52 -13.76
N MET A 60 -22.58 8.30 -13.67
CA MET A 60 -24.00 7.97 -13.65
C MET A 60 -24.56 7.87 -12.23
N ASP A 61 -23.75 7.32 -11.33
CA ASP A 61 -24.08 7.06 -9.93
C ASP A 61 -22.77 6.97 -9.15
N CYS A 62 -22.76 7.49 -7.93
CA CYS A 62 -21.59 7.47 -7.05
C CYS A 62 -22.04 7.55 -5.59
N THR A 63 -21.65 6.56 -4.80
CA THR A 63 -21.91 6.53 -3.37
C THR A 63 -20.66 6.21 -2.57
N VAL A 64 -20.58 6.75 -1.36
CA VAL A 64 -19.57 6.42 -0.33
C VAL A 64 -20.32 5.86 0.86
N ASP A 65 -20.00 4.62 1.23
CA ASP A 65 -20.70 3.82 2.26
C ASP A 65 -22.23 3.80 2.06
N GLY A 66 -22.66 3.79 0.80
CA GLY A 66 -24.07 3.77 0.41
C GLY A 66 -24.79 5.13 0.43
N VAL A 67 -24.09 6.22 0.74
CA VAL A 67 -24.61 7.59 0.70
C VAL A 67 -24.16 8.29 -0.59
N ASP A 68 -25.07 8.99 -1.26
CA ASP A 68 -24.76 9.76 -2.48
C ASP A 68 -23.59 10.73 -2.23
N ALA A 69 -22.58 10.65 -3.10
CA ALA A 69 -21.38 11.48 -3.04
C ALA A 69 -21.41 12.57 -4.10
N GLU A 70 -20.84 13.74 -3.77
CA GLU A 70 -20.65 14.79 -4.75
C GLU A 70 -19.47 14.44 -5.67
N VAL A 71 -19.58 14.78 -6.96
CA VAL A 71 -18.59 14.39 -7.97
C VAL A 71 -18.21 15.56 -8.87
N GLY A 72 -16.92 15.92 -8.83
CA GLY A 72 -16.28 16.88 -9.74
C GLY A 72 -15.63 16.19 -10.94
N ARG A 73 -15.50 16.92 -12.07
CA ARG A 73 -14.84 16.44 -13.30
C ARG A 73 -13.91 17.53 -13.86
N PRO A 74 -12.64 17.56 -13.44
CA PRO A 74 -11.73 18.65 -13.82
C PRO A 74 -11.32 18.62 -15.30
N ASP A 75 -11.19 17.44 -15.92
CA ASP A 75 -10.66 17.27 -17.28
C ASP A 75 -11.32 16.14 -18.10
N GLY A 76 -12.48 15.64 -17.65
CA GLY A 76 -13.28 14.62 -18.33
C GLY A 76 -12.78 13.17 -18.17
N GLN A 77 -11.47 12.94 -18.02
CA GLN A 77 -10.89 11.63 -17.73
C GLN A 77 -10.72 11.39 -16.23
N SER A 78 -10.56 12.46 -15.47
CA SER A 78 -10.49 12.41 -14.01
C SER A 78 -11.86 12.69 -13.39
N VAL A 79 -12.15 11.95 -12.33
CA VAL A 79 -13.35 12.09 -11.51
C VAL A 79 -12.90 12.32 -10.08
N VAL A 80 -13.29 13.45 -9.49
CA VAL A 80 -13.04 13.74 -8.07
C VAL A 80 -14.30 13.40 -7.30
N ILE A 81 -14.20 12.47 -6.37
CA ILE A 81 -15.29 12.06 -5.48
C ILE A 81 -15.09 12.80 -4.17
N HIS A 82 -16.13 13.50 -3.71
CA HIS A 82 -16.18 14.12 -2.39
C HIS A 82 -17.08 13.29 -1.48
N SER A 83 -16.47 12.73 -0.44
CA SER A 83 -17.14 11.98 0.59
C SER A 83 -18.10 12.90 1.37
N PRO A 84 -19.33 12.45 1.65
CA PRO A 84 -20.29 13.22 2.45
C PRO A 84 -19.90 13.29 3.94
N VAL A 85 -18.94 12.46 4.36
CA VAL A 85 -18.39 12.40 5.71
C VAL A 85 -16.87 12.47 5.66
N ARG A 86 -16.26 13.00 6.72
CA ARG A 86 -14.81 12.96 6.86
C ARG A 86 -14.35 11.51 6.93
N LEU A 87 -13.36 11.17 6.10
CA LEU A 87 -12.78 9.84 6.04
C LEU A 87 -11.84 9.59 7.21
N ASP A 88 -11.76 8.33 7.58
CA ASP A 88 -10.73 7.81 8.48
C ASP A 88 -9.48 7.46 7.65
N VAL A 89 -8.29 7.69 8.22
CA VAL A 89 -7.02 7.44 7.53
C VAL A 89 -6.71 5.93 7.51
N SER A 90 -7.09 5.21 8.57
CA SER A 90 -6.78 3.80 8.77
C SER A 90 -7.93 2.86 8.38
N VAL A 91 -9.16 3.38 8.29
CA VAL A 91 -10.36 2.61 7.96
C VAL A 91 -10.89 2.98 6.57
N ALA A 92 -11.04 1.97 5.72
CA ALA A 92 -11.57 2.14 4.37
C ALA A 92 -13.07 2.46 4.37
N SER A 93 -13.47 3.50 3.65
CA SER A 93 -14.85 3.67 3.18
C SER A 93 -15.03 2.98 1.82
N GLU A 94 -16.17 2.33 1.61
CA GLU A 94 -16.51 1.72 0.33
C GLU A 94 -17.03 2.78 -0.64
N VAL A 95 -16.44 2.85 -1.82
CA VAL A 95 -16.92 3.68 -2.92
C VAL A 95 -17.54 2.79 -3.98
N PHE A 96 -18.80 3.04 -4.32
CA PHE A 96 -19.43 2.49 -5.51
C PHE A 96 -19.57 3.59 -6.55
N ILE A 97 -19.04 3.39 -7.74
CA ILE A 97 -19.18 4.35 -8.84
C ILE A 97 -19.56 3.64 -10.14
N ARG A 98 -20.52 4.20 -10.87
CA ARG A 98 -20.87 3.80 -12.22
C ARG A 98 -20.54 4.91 -13.18
N VAL A 99 -19.76 4.60 -14.21
CA VAL A 99 -19.35 5.53 -15.25
C VAL A 99 -19.76 5.05 -16.63
N ARG A 100 -19.86 5.99 -17.57
CA ARG A 100 -20.22 5.74 -18.96
C ARG A 100 -19.37 6.59 -19.90
N ASP A 101 -18.87 6.01 -20.99
CA ASP A 101 -18.14 6.79 -22.01
C ASP A 101 -19.08 7.50 -23.02
N ALA A 102 -18.49 8.27 -23.93
CA ALA A 102 -19.21 8.95 -25.01
C ALA A 102 -19.92 7.99 -25.99
N ARG A 103 -19.59 6.69 -25.96
CA ARG A 103 -20.17 5.63 -26.81
C ARG A 103 -21.19 4.77 -26.06
N TRP A 104 -21.58 5.18 -24.85
CA TRP A 104 -22.56 4.51 -24.00
C TRP A 104 -22.11 3.17 -23.41
N ASN A 105 -20.84 2.82 -23.53
CA ASN A 105 -20.28 1.71 -22.78
C ASN A 105 -20.21 2.11 -21.30
N SER A 106 -20.72 1.24 -20.42
CA SER A 106 -20.84 1.55 -18.99
C SER A 106 -20.08 0.54 -18.15
N ALA A 107 -19.34 1.01 -17.15
CA ALA A 107 -18.61 0.19 -16.19
C ALA A 107 -18.99 0.60 -14.76
N ALA A 108 -18.93 -0.34 -13.83
CA ALA A 108 -19.16 -0.08 -12.41
C ALA A 108 -17.99 -0.62 -11.60
N PHE A 109 -17.58 0.14 -10.59
CA PHE A 109 -16.44 -0.14 -9.75
C PHE A 109 -16.86 -0.11 -8.29
N ARG A 110 -16.31 -1.05 -7.50
CA ARG A 110 -16.29 -0.99 -6.04
C ARG A 110 -14.85 -0.79 -5.63
N LEU A 111 -14.57 0.29 -4.92
CA LEU A 111 -13.25 0.74 -4.55
C LEU A 111 -13.23 1.06 -3.06
N GLN A 112 -12.03 1.23 -2.51
CA GLN A 112 -11.83 1.73 -1.16
C GLN A 112 -11.26 3.13 -1.24
N MET A 113 -11.67 3.97 -0.29
CA MET A 113 -11.22 5.34 -0.12
C MET A 113 -10.81 5.54 1.34
N PHE A 114 -9.69 6.22 1.56
CA PHE A 114 -9.10 6.49 2.87
C PHE A 114 -8.83 7.99 2.99
N GLY A 115 -8.86 8.52 4.20
CA GLY A 115 -8.36 9.87 4.48
C GLY A 115 -6.85 9.92 4.27
N LEU A 116 -6.33 11.10 3.86
CA LEU A 116 -4.91 11.32 3.68
C LEU A 116 -4.24 11.87 4.95
N ASN A 117 -3.28 11.13 5.51
CA ASN A 117 -2.40 11.67 6.55
C ASN A 117 -1.32 12.57 5.92
N ALA A 118 -1.45 13.88 6.14
CA ALA A 118 -0.50 14.87 5.63
C ALA A 118 0.73 15.11 6.55
N ARG A 119 0.84 14.38 7.66
CA ARG A 119 1.89 14.53 8.68
C ARG A 119 2.72 13.26 8.85
N ILE A 120 2.92 12.50 7.77
CA ILE A 120 3.75 11.29 7.79
C ILE A 120 5.20 11.67 8.17
N PRO A 121 5.77 11.08 9.22
CA PRO A 121 7.16 11.29 9.58
C PRO A 121 8.10 10.57 8.62
N GLU A 122 9.35 11.03 8.58
CA GLU A 122 10.46 10.29 7.98
C GLU A 122 10.78 9.11 8.91
N LEU A 123 10.77 7.89 8.36
CA LEU A 123 10.99 6.65 9.09
C LEU A 123 11.98 5.77 8.34
N VAL A 124 12.77 5.02 9.09
CA VAL A 124 13.61 3.95 8.55
C VAL A 124 13.44 2.67 9.36
N ILE A 125 13.49 1.53 8.69
CA ILE A 125 13.64 0.20 9.30
C ILE A 125 15.02 0.15 9.93
N ASN A 126 15.08 0.17 11.25
CA ASN A 126 16.34 0.32 11.99
C ASN A 126 16.92 -1.01 12.46
N GLU A 127 16.11 -1.92 12.98
CA GLU A 127 16.56 -3.22 13.48
C GLU A 127 15.47 -4.27 13.33
N PHE A 128 15.82 -5.52 13.02
CA PHE A 128 14.84 -6.61 13.06
C PHE A 128 15.41 -7.95 13.54
N SER A 129 14.49 -8.80 14.01
CA SER A 129 14.68 -10.22 14.31
C SER A 129 13.53 -11.01 13.68
N SER A 130 13.87 -11.99 12.85
CA SER A 130 12.89 -12.88 12.17
C SER A 130 13.05 -14.37 12.55
N LYS A 131 13.96 -14.66 13.49
CA LYS A 131 14.24 -16.01 14.00
C LYS A 131 13.99 -16.08 15.51
N GLY A 132 12.92 -15.44 15.93
CA GLY A 132 12.58 -15.24 17.32
C GLY A 132 12.30 -16.53 18.07
N THR A 133 12.26 -16.39 19.39
CA THR A 133 11.89 -17.41 20.37
C THR A 133 10.95 -16.76 21.38
N GLU A 134 10.32 -17.54 22.25
CA GLU A 134 9.47 -17.01 23.33
C GLU A 134 10.15 -15.92 24.18
N THR A 135 11.47 -16.01 24.36
CA THR A 135 12.24 -15.01 25.15
C THR A 135 12.85 -13.88 24.31
N GLN A 136 12.84 -14.02 22.98
CA GLN A 136 13.35 -13.04 22.02
C GLN A 136 12.42 -13.03 20.81
N PRO A 137 11.27 -12.36 20.88
CA PRO A 137 10.25 -12.46 19.85
C PRO A 137 10.72 -11.83 18.53
N ASP A 138 10.02 -12.21 17.46
CA ASP A 138 10.12 -11.56 16.17
C ASP A 138 9.68 -10.11 16.27
N ARG A 139 10.54 -9.22 15.78
CA ARG A 139 10.38 -7.77 15.94
C ARG A 139 10.94 -7.02 14.75
N ILE A 140 10.28 -5.93 14.40
CA ILE A 140 10.78 -4.90 13.48
C ILE A 140 10.75 -3.58 14.22
N GLU A 141 11.86 -2.86 14.19
CA GLU A 141 11.95 -1.51 14.71
C GLU A 141 12.02 -0.49 13.59
N LEU A 142 11.27 0.59 13.79
CA LEU A 142 11.35 1.80 13.00
C LEU A 142 11.99 2.90 13.85
N GLU A 143 12.97 3.61 13.30
CA GLU A 143 13.53 4.83 13.89
C GLU A 143 12.87 6.06 13.27
N VAL A 144 12.47 7.02 14.11
CA VAL A 144 11.76 8.24 13.70
C VAL A 144 12.75 9.36 13.44
N HIS A 145 12.86 9.82 12.19
CA HIS A 145 13.80 10.87 11.76
C HIS A 145 13.19 12.27 11.74
N SER A 146 11.85 12.38 11.68
CA SER A 146 11.14 13.65 11.80
C SER A 146 9.85 13.50 12.60
N SER A 147 9.37 14.58 13.24
CA SER A 147 8.12 14.55 13.99
C SER A 147 6.92 14.44 13.05
N GLY A 148 5.90 13.70 13.47
CA GLY A 148 4.72 13.44 12.65
C GLY A 148 3.72 12.52 13.33
N ASN A 149 2.84 11.95 12.52
CA ASN A 149 1.81 11.03 12.95
C ASN A 149 1.85 9.75 12.09
N LEU A 150 1.79 8.58 12.73
CA LEU A 150 1.90 7.27 12.06
C LEU A 150 0.60 6.75 11.46
N GLU A 151 -0.54 7.42 11.66
CA GLU A 151 -1.85 6.92 11.25
C GLU A 151 -1.89 6.59 9.76
N GLY A 152 -2.37 5.40 9.43
CA GLY A 152 -2.48 4.92 8.06
C GLY A 152 -1.18 4.46 7.43
N LEU A 153 -0.03 4.57 8.09
CA LEU A 153 1.18 3.94 7.57
C LEU A 153 1.02 2.43 7.58
N CYS A 154 1.42 1.78 6.50
CA CYS A 154 1.32 0.33 6.38
C CYS A 154 2.71 -0.30 6.35
N LEU A 155 3.01 -1.14 7.35
CA LEU A 155 4.19 -2.00 7.37
C LEU A 155 3.80 -3.37 6.81
N MET A 156 4.49 -3.83 5.77
CA MET A 156 4.22 -5.11 5.10
C MET A 156 5.44 -6.04 5.13
N ASP A 157 5.20 -7.35 5.30
CA ASP A 157 6.14 -8.43 4.99
C ASP A 157 5.93 -8.88 3.54
N GLY A 158 6.41 -8.05 2.61
CA GLY A 158 6.30 -8.16 1.16
C GLY A 158 5.82 -6.84 0.53
N THR A 159 5.77 -6.78 -0.80
CA THR A 159 5.07 -5.68 -1.50
C THR A 159 3.57 -5.96 -1.61
N LYS A 160 2.78 -4.93 -1.86
CA LYS A 160 1.33 -5.05 -2.04
C LYS A 160 0.95 -6.09 -3.11
N GLY A 161 0.05 -7.00 -2.75
CA GLY A 161 -0.38 -8.16 -3.55
C GLY A 161 0.55 -9.38 -3.43
N ASN A 162 1.72 -9.23 -2.81
CA ASN A 162 2.71 -10.29 -2.57
C ASN A 162 3.06 -10.43 -1.07
N GLU A 163 2.40 -9.67 -0.20
CA GLU A 163 2.68 -9.64 1.23
C GLU A 163 2.13 -10.87 1.94
N ARG A 164 2.87 -11.30 2.95
CA ARG A 164 2.42 -12.31 3.91
C ARG A 164 1.58 -11.67 5.01
N HIS A 165 2.00 -10.49 5.46
CA HIS A 165 1.39 -9.74 6.54
C HIS A 165 1.38 -8.26 6.20
N SER A 166 0.35 -7.57 6.68
CA SER A 166 0.26 -6.11 6.65
C SER A 166 -0.28 -5.61 7.99
N LEU A 167 0.35 -4.55 8.49
CA LEU A 167 -0.04 -3.86 9.70
C LEU A 167 -0.27 -2.40 9.35
N VAL A 168 -1.48 -1.89 9.61
CA VAL A 168 -1.78 -0.46 9.54
C VAL A 168 -1.56 0.15 10.92
N LEU A 169 -0.68 1.14 11.00
CA LEU A 169 -0.38 1.86 12.23
C LEU A 169 -1.51 2.84 12.57
N GLY A 170 -1.80 2.96 13.87
CA GLY A 170 -2.85 3.84 14.38
C GLY A 170 -2.40 5.28 14.59
N ASP A 171 -3.31 6.10 15.13
CA ASP A 171 -3.08 7.50 15.50
C ASP A 171 -2.07 7.64 16.65
N ILE A 172 -0.79 7.76 16.27
CA ILE A 172 0.35 7.86 17.18
C ILE A 172 1.22 9.05 16.76
N GLU A 173 1.30 10.06 17.64
CA GLU A 173 2.20 11.21 17.48
C GLU A 173 3.63 10.86 17.93
N VAL A 174 4.55 10.97 16.99
CA VAL A 174 5.98 10.68 17.19
C VAL A 174 6.83 11.94 17.06
N GLU A 175 7.96 11.93 17.75
CA GLU A 175 8.99 12.95 17.66
C GLU A 175 10.28 12.33 17.12
N ARG A 176 11.11 13.15 16.48
CA ARG A 176 12.44 12.71 16.04
C ARG A 176 13.22 12.08 17.20
N GLY A 177 13.77 10.89 16.95
CA GLY A 177 14.51 10.09 17.92
C GLY A 177 13.65 9.13 18.73
N ASP A 178 12.32 9.12 18.55
CA ASP A 178 11.48 8.04 19.05
C ASP A 178 11.70 6.75 18.24
N TYR A 179 11.32 5.63 18.85
CA TYR A 179 11.38 4.29 18.25
C TYR A 179 9.99 3.66 18.25
N VAL A 180 9.67 2.94 17.17
CA VAL A 180 8.46 2.13 17.07
C VAL A 180 8.87 0.68 16.91
N VAL A 181 8.58 -0.15 17.91
CA VAL A 181 8.92 -1.57 17.89
C VAL A 181 7.65 -2.38 17.72
N VAL A 182 7.54 -3.04 16.57
CA VAL A 182 6.45 -3.94 16.23
C VAL A 182 6.84 -5.35 16.64
N TYR A 183 6.04 -5.98 17.49
CA TYR A 183 6.23 -7.32 18.03
C TYR A 183 5.22 -8.27 17.42
N TRP A 184 5.70 -9.36 16.82
CA TRP A 184 4.81 -10.41 16.32
C TRP A 184 4.31 -11.35 17.43
N ASP A 185 5.07 -11.47 18.51
CA ASP A 185 4.67 -12.21 19.70
C ASP A 185 5.18 -11.48 20.95
N SER A 186 4.55 -11.74 22.10
CA SER A 186 5.02 -11.33 23.43
C SER A 186 5.29 -9.82 23.55
N VAL A 187 4.30 -9.01 23.14
CA VAL A 187 4.34 -7.54 23.24
C VAL A 187 4.40 -7.12 24.73
N PRO A 188 5.22 -6.13 25.10
CA PRO A 188 5.20 -5.56 26.44
C PRO A 188 3.82 -5.03 26.86
N ASP A 189 3.48 -5.15 28.15
CA ASP A 189 2.20 -4.65 28.69
C ASP A 189 2.08 -3.11 28.59
N GLU A 190 3.22 -2.41 28.70
CA GLU A 190 3.27 -0.96 28.54
C GLU A 190 3.34 -0.61 27.06
N ALA A 191 2.31 0.08 26.54
CA ALA A 191 2.26 0.51 25.15
C ALA A 191 3.36 1.52 24.78
N VAL A 192 3.84 2.29 25.76
CA VAL A 192 4.92 3.28 25.57
C VAL A 192 5.87 3.25 26.76
N THR A 193 7.15 3.04 26.48
CA THR A 193 8.23 3.21 27.48
C THR A 193 9.13 4.39 27.10
N ARG A 194 10.06 4.76 27.97
CA ARG A 194 10.93 5.94 27.76
C ARG A 194 12.38 5.62 28.14
N ASN A 195 13.29 6.02 27.28
CA ASN A 195 14.72 5.94 27.55
C ASN A 195 15.19 7.03 28.50
N PRO A 196 16.38 6.87 29.11
CA PRO A 196 17.00 7.90 29.96
C PRO A 196 17.28 9.22 29.23
N ASP A 197 17.52 9.18 27.92
CA ASP A 197 17.72 10.38 27.07
C ASP A 197 16.40 11.09 26.72
N GLY A 198 15.28 10.46 27.04
CA GLY A 198 13.94 10.98 26.84
C GLY A 198 13.25 10.56 25.54
N SER A 199 13.89 9.77 24.68
CA SER A 199 13.20 9.15 23.54
C SER A 199 12.11 8.18 24.04
N ARG A 200 11.00 8.10 23.31
CA ARG A 200 9.91 7.17 23.57
C ARG A 200 10.07 5.92 22.73
N ILE A 201 9.61 4.79 23.27
CA ILE A 201 9.54 3.53 22.56
C ILE A 201 8.07 3.12 22.53
N PHE A 202 7.49 3.07 21.34
CA PHE A 202 6.12 2.62 21.11
C PHE A 202 6.12 1.12 20.85
N HIS A 203 5.42 0.36 21.67
CA HIS A 203 5.30 -1.09 21.56
C HIS A 203 3.99 -1.45 20.86
N ILE A 204 4.07 -2.02 19.67
CA ILE A 204 2.92 -2.30 18.81
C ILE A 204 2.84 -3.81 18.55
N ALA A 205 1.64 -4.38 18.62
CA ALA A 205 1.41 -5.76 18.20
C ALA A 205 1.29 -5.86 16.68
N GLY A 206 2.01 -6.80 16.07
CA GLY A 206 1.97 -7.08 14.63
C GLY A 206 0.63 -7.65 14.15
N GLY A 207 -0.24 -8.09 15.07
CA GLY A 207 -1.61 -8.49 14.76
C GLY A 207 -1.75 -9.83 14.02
N SER A 208 -0.71 -10.66 13.97
CA SER A 208 -0.73 -11.97 13.34
C SER A 208 -0.22 -13.06 14.28
N ASP A 209 -0.88 -14.22 14.27
CA ASP A 209 -0.41 -15.44 14.95
C ASP A 209 0.75 -16.12 14.19
N GLU A 210 1.03 -15.68 12.96
CA GLU A 210 2.13 -16.19 12.14
C GLU A 210 3.35 -15.29 12.25
N GLY A 211 4.50 -15.84 12.65
CA GLY A 211 5.77 -15.10 12.74
C GLY A 211 6.31 -14.62 11.39
N LEU A 212 7.29 -13.71 11.47
CA LEU A 212 7.92 -13.09 10.30
C LEU A 212 8.59 -14.13 9.38
N ALA A 213 8.79 -13.78 8.11
CA ALA A 213 9.52 -14.64 7.19
C ALA A 213 10.98 -14.87 7.68
N SER A 214 11.29 -16.04 8.22
CA SER A 214 12.56 -16.23 8.94
C SER A 214 13.82 -16.20 8.07
N ASN A 215 13.75 -16.74 6.85
CA ASN A 215 14.94 -16.94 6.00
C ASN A 215 15.05 -15.90 4.89
N ASN A 216 13.94 -15.64 4.20
CA ASN A 216 13.90 -14.71 3.07
C ASN A 216 12.62 -13.88 3.19
N GLY A 217 12.72 -12.58 3.06
CA GLY A 217 11.59 -11.67 3.21
C GLY A 217 11.89 -10.29 2.66
N ALA A 218 10.87 -9.46 2.65
CA ALA A 218 10.98 -8.05 2.33
C ALA A 218 10.10 -7.28 3.30
N PHE A 219 10.64 -6.27 3.97
CA PHE A 219 9.85 -5.37 4.79
C PHE A 219 9.69 -4.06 4.04
N VAL A 220 8.46 -3.55 3.94
CA VAL A 220 8.14 -2.35 3.16
C VAL A 220 7.23 -1.46 3.96
N ILE A 221 7.52 -0.16 3.99
CA ILE A 221 6.68 0.86 4.62
C ILE A 221 6.01 1.67 3.52
N TYR A 222 4.67 1.67 3.52
CA TYR A 222 3.86 2.48 2.62
C TYR A 222 3.21 3.65 3.37
N PRO A 223 2.99 4.80 2.69
CA PRO A 223 2.38 5.98 3.29
C PRO A 223 0.87 5.87 3.50
N THR A 224 0.23 4.78 3.04
CA THR A 224 -1.22 4.62 3.09
C THR A 224 -1.63 3.22 3.55
N ALA A 225 -2.81 3.13 4.16
CA ALA A 225 -3.33 1.90 4.75
C ALA A 225 -3.58 0.81 3.70
N SER A 226 -3.75 1.19 2.43
CA SER A 226 -3.94 0.28 1.31
C SER A 226 -2.62 -0.23 0.70
N GLY A 227 -1.46 0.19 1.20
CA GLY A 227 -0.16 -0.12 0.59
C GLY A 227 0.06 0.58 -0.76
N ASP A 228 -0.59 1.72 -0.99
CA ASP A 228 -0.40 2.55 -2.19
C ASP A 228 0.54 3.72 -1.90
N GLY A 229 1.20 4.24 -2.93
CA GLY A 229 2.11 5.39 -2.85
C GLY A 229 3.57 5.00 -2.94
N ASP A 230 4.45 6.00 -2.92
CA ASP A 230 5.89 5.80 -2.96
C ASP A 230 6.35 5.16 -1.64
N VAL A 231 7.23 4.16 -1.73
CA VAL A 231 7.77 3.46 -0.57
C VAL A 231 8.53 4.45 0.31
N ILE A 232 8.27 4.41 1.63
CA ILE A 232 8.97 5.26 2.60
C ILE A 232 10.36 4.67 2.90
N ASP A 233 10.41 3.37 3.16
CA ASP A 233 11.64 2.62 3.34
C ASP A 233 11.37 1.13 3.09
N CYS A 234 12.39 0.39 2.70
CA CYS A 234 12.31 -1.06 2.57
C CYS A 234 13.62 -1.79 2.91
N LEU A 235 13.48 -3.07 3.23
CA LEU A 235 14.60 -3.98 3.43
C LEU A 235 14.28 -5.32 2.77
N VAL A 236 15.13 -5.78 1.86
CA VAL A 236 15.05 -7.12 1.29
C VAL A 236 16.18 -7.99 1.81
N TYR A 237 15.87 -9.22 2.24
CA TYR A 237 16.87 -10.14 2.77
C TYR A 237 16.68 -11.60 2.34
N THR A 238 17.78 -12.34 2.35
CA THR A 238 17.84 -13.78 2.09
C THR A 238 18.94 -14.45 2.90
N ASN A 239 18.73 -15.70 3.29
CA ASN A 239 19.78 -16.51 3.91
C ASN A 239 20.68 -17.22 2.87
N GLY A 240 20.36 -17.11 1.57
CA GLY A 240 21.11 -17.70 0.47
C GLY A 240 21.08 -19.23 0.39
N GLU A 241 20.20 -19.91 1.14
CA GLU A 241 20.12 -21.37 1.16
C GLU A 241 19.10 -21.92 0.16
N ALA A 242 18.09 -21.12 -0.21
CA ALA A 242 17.08 -21.55 -1.15
C ALA A 242 17.64 -21.66 -2.58
N THR A 243 17.24 -22.70 -3.30
CA THR A 243 17.60 -22.91 -4.72
C THR A 243 16.43 -22.60 -5.67
N THR A 244 15.27 -22.28 -5.12
CA THR A 244 14.05 -21.92 -5.85
C THR A 244 13.88 -20.40 -5.91
N TRP A 245 13.16 -19.93 -6.94
CA TRP A 245 12.77 -18.52 -7.10
C TRP A 245 13.96 -17.57 -6.98
N SER A 246 15.03 -17.86 -7.71
CA SER A 246 16.27 -17.08 -7.74
C SER A 246 16.94 -16.89 -6.37
N GLY A 247 16.72 -17.80 -5.41
CA GLY A 247 17.30 -17.72 -4.06
C GLY A 247 16.35 -17.19 -2.98
N PHE A 248 15.14 -16.75 -3.35
CA PHE A 248 14.18 -16.19 -2.40
C PHE A 248 13.25 -17.23 -1.76
N GLY A 249 13.24 -18.47 -2.26
CA GLY A 249 12.47 -19.56 -1.65
C GLY A 249 10.96 -19.53 -1.93
N SER A 250 10.37 -18.38 -2.25
CA SER A 250 8.97 -18.24 -2.68
C SER A 250 8.82 -17.26 -3.86
N ALA A 251 7.76 -17.47 -4.65
CA ALA A 251 7.43 -16.59 -5.77
C ALA A 251 7.05 -15.17 -5.31
N ALA A 252 6.39 -15.05 -4.15
CA ALA A 252 5.92 -13.79 -3.59
C ALA A 252 7.10 -12.89 -3.14
N VAL A 253 8.10 -13.46 -2.48
CA VAL A 253 9.30 -12.71 -2.07
C VAL A 253 10.14 -12.33 -3.28
N GLU A 254 10.29 -13.22 -4.28
CA GLU A 254 10.98 -12.89 -5.53
C GLU A 254 10.25 -11.77 -6.31
N ALA A 255 8.91 -11.79 -6.33
CA ALA A 255 8.11 -10.73 -6.95
C ALA A 255 8.30 -9.39 -6.22
N SER A 256 8.25 -9.40 -4.88
CA SER A 256 8.49 -8.22 -4.05
C SER A 256 9.87 -7.61 -4.32
N TYR A 257 10.92 -8.44 -4.35
CA TYR A 257 12.27 -7.98 -4.68
C TYR A 257 12.32 -7.33 -6.06
N LYS A 258 11.79 -8.00 -7.10
CA LYS A 258 11.80 -7.48 -8.48
C LYS A 258 11.04 -6.16 -8.62
N GLU A 259 9.93 -6.01 -7.90
CA GLU A 259 9.16 -4.77 -7.87
C GLU A 259 9.97 -3.63 -7.28
N LEU A 260 10.52 -3.82 -6.07
CA LEU A 260 11.34 -2.82 -5.36
C LEU A 260 12.60 -2.44 -6.15
N THR A 261 13.22 -3.40 -6.85
CA THR A 261 14.38 -3.08 -7.71
C THR A 261 13.98 -2.31 -8.97
N ALA A 262 12.79 -2.59 -9.52
CA ALA A 262 12.30 -1.94 -10.73
C ALA A 262 11.82 -0.49 -10.47
N SER A 263 11.32 -0.21 -9.27
CA SER A 263 10.98 1.14 -8.80
C SER A 263 12.17 1.94 -8.28
N PHE A 264 13.34 1.29 -8.12
CA PHE A 264 14.55 1.86 -7.49
C PHE A 264 14.38 2.16 -5.98
N ASP A 265 13.39 1.55 -5.33
CA ASP A 265 13.24 1.60 -3.86
C ASP A 265 14.26 0.68 -3.16
N TRP A 266 14.81 -0.31 -3.88
CA TRP A 266 15.93 -1.13 -3.43
C TRP A 266 17.02 -1.23 -4.49
N MET A 267 18.27 -1.01 -4.07
CA MET A 267 19.44 -0.91 -4.91
C MET A 267 20.36 -2.12 -4.72
N GLY A 268 20.45 -2.96 -5.75
CA GLY A 268 21.36 -4.10 -5.78
C GLY A 268 20.80 -5.35 -5.11
N GLU A 269 21.70 -6.20 -4.60
CA GLU A 269 21.35 -7.51 -4.06
C GLU A 269 20.62 -7.42 -2.72
N ALA A 270 19.86 -8.46 -2.37
CA ALA A 270 19.24 -8.60 -1.06
C ALA A 270 20.30 -8.76 0.05
N PHE A 271 19.99 -8.30 1.26
CA PHE A 271 20.83 -8.47 2.43
C PHE A 271 21.01 -9.94 2.82
N ASN A 272 22.24 -10.35 3.10
CA ASN A 272 22.54 -11.72 3.50
C ASN A 272 22.28 -11.94 5.00
N SER A 273 21.13 -12.51 5.34
CA SER A 273 20.69 -12.79 6.71
C SER A 273 21.15 -14.15 7.26
N ARG A 274 22.04 -14.86 6.55
CA ARG A 274 22.42 -16.26 6.88
C ARG A 274 22.85 -16.43 8.34
N ASN A 275 23.65 -15.50 8.84
CA ASN A 275 24.21 -15.55 10.19
C ASN A 275 23.32 -14.89 11.26
N ALA A 276 22.17 -14.32 10.87
CA ALA A 276 21.19 -13.82 11.82
C ALA A 276 20.59 -15.01 12.59
N THR A 277 20.34 -14.81 13.88
CA THR A 277 19.80 -15.83 14.80
C THR A 277 18.84 -15.15 15.76
N SER A 278 18.19 -15.90 16.64
CA SER A 278 17.37 -15.30 17.72
C SER A 278 18.14 -14.28 18.58
N THR A 279 19.47 -14.44 18.69
CA THR A 279 20.36 -13.56 19.47
C THR A 279 21.25 -12.66 18.62
N ARG A 280 21.10 -12.67 17.30
CA ARG A 280 21.89 -11.85 16.38
C ARG A 280 20.92 -11.21 15.40
N THR A 281 20.61 -9.97 15.66
CA THR A 281 19.67 -9.16 14.89
C THR A 281 20.35 -8.58 13.66
N VAL A 282 19.53 -8.07 12.74
CA VAL A 282 20.01 -7.27 11.63
C VAL A 282 19.74 -5.82 11.97
N SER A 283 20.78 -5.00 12.00
CA SER A 283 20.72 -3.58 12.34
C SER A 283 21.15 -2.73 11.16
N ARG A 284 20.53 -1.55 11.03
CA ARG A 284 20.90 -0.51 10.08
C ARG A 284 22.13 0.25 10.58
N ARG A 285 23.00 0.63 9.67
CA ARG A 285 24.18 1.45 9.92
C ARG A 285 23.75 2.92 10.04
N PRO A 286 24.18 3.65 11.07
CA PRO A 286 23.74 5.02 11.29
C PRO A 286 24.36 6.04 10.32
N ASP A 287 25.43 5.67 9.61
CA ASP A 287 26.21 6.56 8.75
C ASP A 287 25.91 6.40 7.26
N ARG A 288 24.94 5.54 6.90
CA ARG A 288 24.70 5.19 5.51
C ARG A 288 23.26 4.79 5.25
N ASP A 289 22.70 5.38 4.19
CA ASP A 289 21.40 5.05 3.65
C ASP A 289 21.48 5.16 2.13
N THR A 290 21.55 4.01 1.47
CA THR A 290 21.78 3.85 0.02
C THR A 290 20.74 2.93 -0.59
N ASP A 291 19.68 2.64 0.16
CA ASP A 291 18.61 1.71 -0.16
C ASP A 291 19.16 0.33 -0.55
N SER A 292 20.23 -0.14 0.09
CA SER A 292 20.93 -1.36 -0.31
C SER A 292 21.32 -2.26 0.86
N ALA A 293 21.69 -3.50 0.54
CA ALA A 293 22.17 -4.47 1.53
C ALA A 293 23.30 -3.94 2.42
N GLY A 294 24.16 -3.07 1.91
CA GLY A 294 25.29 -2.61 2.72
C GLY A 294 24.89 -1.64 3.83
N ASP A 295 23.65 -1.14 3.86
CA ASP A 295 23.14 -0.28 4.93
C ASP A 295 22.85 -1.09 6.19
N PHE A 296 22.95 -2.41 6.11
CA PHE A 296 22.65 -3.31 7.21
C PHE A 296 23.86 -4.17 7.57
N TYR A 297 23.83 -4.71 8.78
CA TYR A 297 24.81 -5.67 9.29
C TYR A 297 24.16 -6.57 10.33
N ILE A 298 24.83 -7.68 10.63
CA ILE A 298 24.40 -8.61 11.68
C ILE A 298 25.12 -8.22 12.97
N THR A 299 24.38 -8.05 14.05
CA THR A 299 24.94 -7.72 15.36
C THR A 299 25.63 -8.93 15.99
N VAL A 300 26.56 -8.68 16.93
CA VAL A 300 27.11 -9.74 17.79
C VAL A 300 26.01 -10.43 18.59
N THR A 301 26.30 -11.63 19.12
CA THR A 301 25.36 -12.35 19.99
C THR A 301 24.96 -11.50 21.20
N ARG A 302 23.64 -11.33 21.38
CA ARG A 302 23.00 -10.46 22.39
C ARG A 302 23.33 -8.97 22.20
N GLY A 303 23.56 -8.58 20.95
CA GLY A 303 23.85 -7.22 20.54
C GLY A 303 22.61 -6.40 20.23
N GLU A 304 21.40 -6.90 20.50
CA GLU A 304 20.17 -6.22 20.13
C GLU A 304 20.00 -4.87 20.85
N THR A 305 19.44 -3.92 20.12
CA THR A 305 19.35 -2.51 20.51
C THR A 305 17.96 -1.93 20.35
N PHE A 306 16.93 -2.77 20.24
CA PHE A 306 15.54 -2.33 20.22
C PHE A 306 15.22 -1.27 21.29
N GLY A 307 14.77 -0.11 20.81
CA GLY A 307 14.39 1.08 21.53
C GLY A 307 15.55 2.03 21.77
N ARG A 308 16.73 1.86 21.19
CA ARG A 308 17.90 2.74 21.42
C ARG A 308 18.85 2.70 20.23
N MET A 309 19.87 3.55 20.26
CA MET A 309 20.91 3.59 19.23
C MET A 309 21.56 2.21 18.98
N ASN A 310 21.67 1.84 17.70
CA ASN A 310 22.28 0.59 17.26
C ASN A 310 23.72 0.43 17.75
N THR A 311 24.07 -0.80 18.14
CA THR A 311 25.44 -1.13 18.56
C THR A 311 26.39 -1.14 17.38
N SER A 312 27.60 -0.58 17.51
CA SER A 312 28.62 -0.70 16.46
C SER A 312 29.31 -2.08 16.43
N ALA A 313 28.90 -3.02 17.29
CA ALA A 313 29.51 -4.35 17.39
C ALA A 313 28.91 -5.30 16.34
N GLU A 314 29.65 -5.50 15.26
CA GLU A 314 29.27 -6.37 14.15
C GLU A 314 29.75 -7.81 14.36
N TYR A 315 28.94 -8.77 13.92
CA TYR A 315 29.34 -10.16 13.82
C TYR A 315 30.10 -10.43 12.52
N TYR A 316 31.31 -10.95 12.66
CA TYR A 316 32.07 -11.53 11.55
C TYR A 316 32.14 -13.05 11.77
N PRO A 317 31.74 -13.87 10.79
CA PRO A 317 31.91 -15.32 10.89
C PRO A 317 33.41 -15.64 10.96
N GLU A 318 33.77 -16.56 11.86
CA GLU A 318 35.12 -17.15 11.86
C GLU A 318 35.24 -18.07 10.63
N ASP A 319 36.32 -17.90 9.86
CA ASP A 319 36.64 -18.70 8.66
C ASP A 319 36.81 -20.20 8.95
#